data_AF-R5A4X4-F1
#
_entry.id   AF-R5A4X4-F1
#
_cell.length_a   1.000
_cell.length_b   1.000
_cell.length_c   1.000
_cell.angle_alpha   90.00
_cell.angle_beta   90.00
_cell.angle_gamma   90.00
#
_symmetry.space_group_name_H-M   'P 1'
#
loop_
_entity.id
_entity.type
_entity.pdbx_description
1 polymer ?
#
loop_
_entity_poly.entity_id
_entity_poly.type
_entity_poly.pdbx_seq_one_letter_code
_entity_poly.pdbx_strand_id
1 'polypeptide(L)'
;MDIKLIREDLGGAAAFYRGGSGHVEVQKVRLLDRQRVLEQGVLYLGDLTKARALSQEWRTEKGCALLLAEAPEAQVSALPPEKLPEVTMISRLSIPALFNRISALLEAPQADPLHAWKLVLSRRVVSSGEICQRLFGTEEAAYVQLLLFQKKDHGPLPQELAEQVKLWFSEDTVIPDEEEIAVLRRHREQLFTFPLPEGMEESLETLGCVVGIGNATRDCGMLRTMCQMIRHMLRLRQRLDREETLCFIDQYQMMIVLDYCVQEYVQRNGHTDICYLAHPALVHIARYDAQRGTNLRQVLYQYLVFGGNVQRTAAELYMHRNTVMNKLKKISEMVPLDLSDGLLCQRLLLSCQVLEYAEKVLKLRVDQERE
;
A
#
# COMPACT_ATOMS: atom_id res chain seq x y z
N MET A 1 8.05 -29.74 -0.74
CA MET A 1 8.05 -28.42 -1.41
C MET A 1 9.46 -28.10 -1.89
N ASP A 2 9.62 -27.70 -3.15
CA ASP A 2 10.95 -27.37 -3.70
C ASP A 2 11.52 -26.11 -3.02
N ILE A 3 12.80 -26.16 -2.64
CA ILE A 3 13.53 -25.02 -2.07
C ILE A 3 13.51 -23.77 -2.96
N LYS A 4 13.35 -23.93 -4.29
CA LYS A 4 13.21 -22.80 -5.23
C LYS A 4 11.92 -22.01 -4.97
N LEU A 5 10.80 -22.69 -4.71
CA LEU A 5 9.53 -22.05 -4.36
C LEU A 5 9.64 -21.27 -3.05
N ILE A 6 10.36 -21.82 -2.07
CA ILE A 6 10.64 -21.12 -0.81
C ILE A 6 11.45 -19.84 -1.07
N ARG A 7 12.47 -19.90 -1.93
CA ARG A 7 13.25 -18.70 -2.30
C ARG A 7 12.39 -17.68 -3.05
N GLU A 8 11.52 -18.13 -3.95
CA GLU A 8 10.62 -17.25 -4.73
C GLU A 8 9.64 -16.53 -3.82
N ASP A 9 9.02 -17.22 -2.86
CA ASP A 9 8.20 -16.57 -1.84
C ASP A 9 9.03 -15.58 -1.02
N LEU A 10 10.17 -15.99 -0.45
CA LEU A 10 11.02 -15.08 0.32
C LEU A 10 11.48 -13.84 -0.49
N GLY A 11 11.45 -13.93 -1.82
CA GLY A 11 11.66 -12.81 -2.75
C GLY A 11 13.05 -12.19 -2.57
N GLY A 12 13.14 -10.87 -2.69
CA GLY A 12 14.39 -10.13 -2.49
C GLY A 12 14.95 -10.19 -1.06
N ALA A 13 14.22 -10.78 -0.10
CA ALA A 13 14.68 -10.92 1.27
C ALA A 13 15.58 -12.14 1.48
N ALA A 14 15.68 -13.06 0.52
CA ALA A 14 16.56 -14.23 0.59
C ALA A 14 17.31 -14.51 -0.72
N ALA A 15 18.49 -15.07 -0.60
CA ALA A 15 19.34 -15.46 -1.71
C ALA A 15 20.01 -16.81 -1.45
N PHE A 16 20.32 -17.54 -2.52
CA PHE A 16 21.21 -18.69 -2.43
C PHE A 16 22.64 -18.18 -2.23
N TYR A 17 23.26 -18.60 -1.13
CA TYR A 17 24.69 -18.43 -0.90
C TYR A 17 25.48 -19.58 -1.52
N ARG A 18 24.94 -20.79 -1.43
CA ARG A 18 25.49 -22.01 -2.04
C ARG A 18 24.36 -22.89 -2.55
N GLY A 19 24.59 -23.56 -3.68
CA GLY A 19 23.55 -24.33 -4.36
C GLY A 19 22.57 -23.41 -5.08
N GLY A 20 21.50 -23.97 -5.64
CA GLY A 20 20.48 -23.21 -6.38
C GLY A 20 20.06 -23.86 -7.72
N SER A 21 20.88 -24.77 -8.24
CA SER A 21 20.54 -25.60 -9.41
C SER A 21 19.95 -26.96 -9.03
N GLY A 22 20.27 -27.50 -7.84
CA GLY A 22 19.76 -28.78 -7.35
C GLY A 22 18.32 -28.72 -6.83
N HIS A 23 17.58 -29.82 -6.99
CA HIS A 23 16.26 -30.01 -6.39
C HIS A 23 16.39 -30.52 -4.97
N VAL A 24 16.04 -29.69 -3.99
CA VAL A 24 15.88 -30.11 -2.59
C VAL A 24 14.40 -30.03 -2.26
N GLU A 25 13.79 -31.19 -2.05
CA GLU A 25 12.42 -31.26 -1.53
C GLU A 25 12.43 -31.10 -0.02
N VAL A 26 12.00 -29.93 0.43
CA VAL A 26 11.77 -29.66 1.85
C VAL A 26 10.45 -30.29 2.28
N GLN A 27 10.54 -31.17 3.28
CA GLN A 27 9.41 -31.84 3.92
C GLN A 27 9.09 -31.25 5.30
N LYS A 28 10.12 -30.74 6.01
CA LYS A 28 9.96 -30.14 7.34
C LYS A 28 10.96 -29.02 7.58
N VAL A 29 10.58 -28.08 8.44
CA VAL A 29 11.45 -26.98 8.90
C VAL A 29 11.83 -27.21 10.36
N ARG A 30 13.09 -26.99 10.72
CA ARG A 30 13.59 -27.09 12.10
C ARG A 30 14.48 -25.91 12.44
N LEU A 31 14.49 -25.50 13.71
CA LEU A 31 15.49 -24.56 14.20
C LEU A 31 16.86 -25.24 14.30
N LEU A 32 17.90 -24.52 13.90
CA LEU A 32 19.28 -24.90 14.10
C LEU A 32 19.62 -24.70 15.58
N ASP A 33 19.86 -25.80 16.25
CA ASP A 33 20.11 -25.87 17.68
C ASP A 33 21.10 -27.00 17.96
N ARG A 34 20.81 -27.99 18.81
CA ARG A 34 21.82 -28.99 19.21
C ARG A 34 21.99 -30.18 18.24
N GLN A 35 21.63 -30.05 16.97
CA GLN A 35 21.70 -31.18 16.03
C GLN A 35 23.15 -31.50 15.63
N ARG A 36 23.50 -32.78 15.69
CA ARG A 36 24.78 -33.31 15.18
C ARG A 36 24.71 -33.78 13.72
N VAL A 37 23.49 -33.99 13.20
CA VAL A 37 23.25 -34.39 11.81
C VAL A 37 22.16 -33.51 11.24
N LEU A 38 22.42 -32.94 10.06
CA LEU A 38 21.42 -32.24 9.26
C LEU A 38 20.79 -33.25 8.29
N GLU A 39 19.55 -33.62 8.59
CA GLU A 39 18.80 -34.71 7.93
C GLU A 39 18.32 -34.33 6.52
N GLN A 40 18.24 -35.31 5.62
CA GLN A 40 17.63 -35.16 4.30
C GLN A 40 16.18 -34.65 4.39
N GLY A 41 15.80 -33.76 3.47
CA GLY A 41 14.45 -33.21 3.37
C GLY A 41 14.11 -32.16 4.45
N VAL A 42 15.11 -31.73 5.23
CA VAL A 42 14.93 -30.72 6.28
C VAL A 42 15.56 -29.40 5.89
N LEU A 43 14.79 -28.33 6.04
CA LEU A 43 15.31 -26.97 6.02
C LEU A 43 15.58 -26.52 7.45
N TYR A 44 16.86 -26.32 7.77
CA TYR A 44 17.27 -25.78 9.07
C TYR A 44 17.33 -24.25 9.04
N LEU A 45 16.72 -23.61 10.03
CA LEU A 45 16.73 -22.15 10.24
C LEU A 45 17.64 -21.80 11.40
N GLY A 46 18.68 -21.00 11.16
CA GLY A 46 19.61 -20.58 12.21
C GLY A 46 20.14 -19.19 11.99
N ASP A 47 20.81 -18.64 12.99
CA ASP A 47 21.65 -17.47 12.83
C ASP A 47 23.12 -17.89 12.56
N LEU A 48 23.93 -16.92 12.16
CA LEU A 48 25.33 -17.18 11.83
C LEU A 48 26.15 -17.63 13.04
N THR A 49 25.82 -17.16 14.25
CA THR A 49 26.53 -17.48 15.49
C THR A 49 26.37 -18.96 15.82
N LYS A 50 25.13 -19.47 15.80
CA LYS A 50 24.84 -20.89 16.00
C LYS A 50 25.46 -21.75 14.91
N ALA A 51 25.35 -21.34 13.65
CA ALA A 51 25.96 -22.08 12.56
C ALA A 51 27.48 -22.22 12.71
N ARG A 52 28.17 -21.16 13.16
CA ARG A 52 29.60 -21.22 13.47
C ARG A 52 29.91 -22.18 14.61
N ALA A 53 29.14 -22.14 15.69
CA ALA A 53 29.36 -22.99 16.85
C ALA A 53 29.17 -24.49 16.52
N LEU A 54 28.17 -24.82 15.72
CA LEU A 54 27.77 -26.21 15.46
C LEU A 54 28.46 -26.84 14.26
N SER A 55 28.93 -26.03 13.30
CA SER A 55 29.52 -26.53 12.05
C SER A 55 30.82 -27.32 12.21
N GLN A 56 31.48 -27.19 13.37
CA GLN A 56 32.66 -27.98 13.69
C GLN A 56 32.33 -29.47 13.86
N GLU A 57 31.18 -29.77 14.45
CA GLU A 57 30.80 -31.12 14.89
C GLU A 57 29.73 -31.78 14.03
N TRP A 58 28.92 -30.99 13.30
CA TRP A 58 27.81 -31.56 12.55
C TRP A 58 28.24 -32.32 11.29
N ARG A 59 27.36 -33.20 10.82
CA ARG A 59 27.43 -33.85 9.51
C ARG A 59 26.20 -33.50 8.70
N THR A 60 26.34 -33.37 7.38
CA THR A 60 25.25 -33.00 6.47
C THR A 60 24.88 -34.17 5.58
N GLU A 61 23.60 -34.55 5.56
CA GLU A 61 23.08 -35.52 4.60
C GLU A 61 22.79 -34.85 3.25
N LYS A 62 22.81 -35.63 2.16
CA LYS A 62 22.45 -35.12 0.84
C LYS A 62 20.96 -34.74 0.82
N GLY A 63 20.64 -33.57 0.27
CA GLY A 63 19.25 -33.08 0.23
C GLY A 63 18.77 -32.43 1.54
N CYS A 64 19.66 -32.08 2.47
CA CYS A 64 19.35 -31.11 3.52
C CYS A 64 19.60 -29.67 3.02
N ALA A 65 18.93 -28.70 3.63
CA ALA A 65 19.15 -27.28 3.34
C ALA A 65 19.33 -26.47 4.64
N LEU A 66 20.10 -25.40 4.54
CA LEU A 66 20.31 -24.44 5.62
C LEU A 66 19.90 -23.05 5.16
N LEU A 67 19.14 -22.32 5.97
CA LEU A 67 18.79 -20.92 5.72
C LEU A 67 19.19 -20.08 6.94
N LEU A 68 20.14 -19.18 6.73
CA LEU A 68 20.70 -18.31 7.75
C LEU A 68 19.94 -16.98 7.80
N ALA A 69 19.33 -16.71 8.96
CA ALA A 69 18.63 -15.47 9.28
C ALA A 69 19.62 -14.34 9.58
N GLU A 70 19.22 -13.11 9.24
CA GLU A 70 19.97 -11.87 9.47
C GLU A 70 21.46 -11.96 9.07
N ALA A 71 21.75 -12.74 8.02
CA ALA A 71 23.11 -13.10 7.64
C ALA A 71 23.52 -12.36 6.35
N PRO A 72 24.45 -11.40 6.42
CA PRO A 72 25.02 -10.80 5.22
C PRO A 72 26.04 -11.75 4.59
N GLU A 73 26.05 -11.80 3.26
CA GLU A 73 26.88 -12.71 2.46
C GLU A 73 28.37 -12.70 2.86
N ALA A 74 28.93 -11.50 3.08
CA ALA A 74 30.31 -11.32 3.50
C ALA A 74 30.67 -12.08 4.78
N GLN A 75 29.74 -12.21 5.74
CA GLN A 75 30.01 -12.89 7.01
C GLN A 75 29.88 -14.41 6.91
N VAL A 76 29.13 -14.91 5.92
CA VAL A 76 28.95 -16.34 5.66
C VAL A 76 30.19 -16.94 4.99
N SER A 77 30.95 -16.14 4.23
CA SER A 77 32.25 -16.55 3.66
C SER A 77 33.27 -17.05 4.69
N ALA A 78 33.11 -16.66 5.96
CA ALA A 78 33.96 -17.11 7.06
C ALA A 78 33.60 -18.53 7.57
N LEU A 79 32.49 -19.12 7.14
CA LEU A 79 32.14 -20.51 7.47
C LEU A 79 32.85 -21.48 6.51
N PRO A 80 33.37 -22.63 7.02
CA PRO A 80 34.04 -23.60 6.16
C PRO A 80 33.07 -24.16 5.10
N PRO A 81 33.31 -23.96 3.79
CA PRO A 81 32.36 -24.35 2.75
C PRO A 81 32.03 -25.85 2.78
N GLU A 82 33.01 -26.70 3.07
CA GLU A 82 32.87 -28.15 3.18
C GLU A 82 31.96 -28.61 4.33
N LYS A 83 31.69 -27.75 5.31
CA LYS A 83 30.79 -28.03 6.43
C LYS A 83 29.36 -27.57 6.20
N LEU A 84 29.11 -26.77 5.16
CA LEU A 84 27.77 -26.28 4.84
C LEU A 84 27.01 -27.28 3.96
N PRO A 85 25.67 -27.38 4.11
CA PRO A 85 24.85 -28.12 3.16
C PRO A 85 25.06 -27.67 1.71
N GLU A 86 24.79 -28.58 0.76
CA GLU A 86 24.85 -28.29 -0.68
C GLU A 86 23.97 -27.11 -1.07
N VAL A 87 22.82 -26.95 -0.38
CA VAL A 87 21.94 -25.80 -0.50
C VAL A 87 21.96 -25.00 0.78
N THR A 88 22.60 -23.82 0.72
CA THR A 88 22.63 -22.85 1.79
C THR A 88 22.09 -21.51 1.29
N MET A 89 21.07 -20.99 1.98
CA MET A 89 20.48 -19.69 1.72
C MET A 89 20.82 -18.72 2.85
N ILE A 90 20.76 -17.43 2.54
CA ILE A 90 20.87 -16.33 3.49
C ILE A 90 19.66 -15.43 3.36
N SER A 91 19.25 -14.81 4.46
CA SER A 91 18.15 -13.85 4.47
C SER A 91 18.44 -12.69 5.41
N ARG A 92 17.83 -11.54 5.11
CA ARG A 92 17.80 -10.37 6.01
C ARG A 92 16.68 -10.43 7.05
N LEU A 93 15.81 -11.44 6.98
CA LEU A 93 14.70 -11.63 7.90
C LEU A 93 15.17 -12.36 9.17
N SER A 94 14.50 -12.10 10.28
CA SER A 94 14.71 -12.79 11.54
C SER A 94 14.20 -14.24 11.48
N ILE A 95 14.71 -15.09 12.37
CA ILE A 95 14.29 -16.50 12.48
C ILE A 95 12.76 -16.63 12.62
N PRO A 96 12.06 -15.87 13.50
CA PRO A 96 10.60 -15.96 13.61
C PRO A 96 9.88 -15.59 12.31
N ALA A 97 10.35 -14.56 11.60
CA ALA A 97 9.75 -14.14 10.34
C ALA A 97 9.91 -15.23 9.26
N LEU A 98 11.09 -15.83 9.16
CA LEU A 98 11.34 -16.94 8.24
C LEU A 98 10.49 -18.16 8.57
N PHE A 99 10.46 -18.56 9.85
CA PHE A 99 9.68 -19.71 10.29
C PHE A 99 8.20 -19.55 9.96
N ASN A 100 7.62 -18.38 10.25
CA ASN A 100 6.19 -18.11 9.99
C ASN A 100 5.83 -18.14 8.50
N ARG A 101 6.72 -17.64 7.63
CA ARG A 101 6.52 -17.62 6.18
C ARG A 101 6.64 -19.02 5.58
N ILE A 102 7.71 -19.73 5.90
CA ILE A 102 7.96 -21.06 5.33
C ILE A 102 6.94 -22.06 5.86
N SER A 103 6.54 -21.95 7.14
CA SER A 103 5.48 -22.80 7.69
C SER A 103 4.16 -22.58 6.94
N ALA A 104 3.81 -21.34 6.60
CA ALA A 104 2.61 -21.04 5.82
C ALA A 104 2.63 -21.65 4.41
N LEU A 105 3.80 -21.71 3.77
CA LEU A 105 3.94 -22.36 2.46
C LEU A 105 3.83 -23.89 2.57
N LEU A 106 4.25 -24.47 3.69
CA LEU A 106 4.12 -25.91 3.94
C LEU A 106 2.71 -26.32 4.37
N GLU A 107 1.88 -25.37 4.81
CA GLU A 107 0.46 -25.61 5.05
C GLU A 107 -0.24 -25.97 3.73
N ALA A 108 -0.99 -27.07 3.74
CA ALA A 108 -1.78 -27.49 2.59
C ALA A 108 -2.73 -26.35 2.15
N PRO A 109 -2.89 -26.08 0.85
CA PRO A 109 -3.79 -25.05 0.37
C PRO A 109 -5.20 -25.31 0.91
N GLN A 110 -5.74 -24.35 1.67
CA GLN A 110 -7.13 -24.39 2.11
C GLN A 110 -8.01 -23.71 1.07
N ALA A 111 -9.21 -24.24 0.86
CA ALA A 111 -10.17 -23.69 -0.09
C ALA A 111 -10.84 -22.38 0.37
N ASP A 112 -10.63 -21.97 1.63
CA ASP A 112 -11.23 -20.76 2.20
C ASP A 112 -10.47 -19.49 1.76
N PRO A 113 -11.09 -18.59 0.97
CA PRO A 113 -10.48 -17.34 0.53
C PRO A 113 -10.15 -16.39 1.70
N LEU A 114 -10.90 -16.45 2.81
CA LEU A 114 -10.63 -15.59 3.98
C LEU A 114 -9.32 -15.99 4.65
N HIS A 115 -9.08 -17.29 4.83
CA HIS A 115 -7.80 -17.79 5.33
C HIS A 115 -6.63 -17.35 4.43
N ALA A 116 -6.75 -17.55 3.11
CA ALA A 116 -5.74 -17.12 2.15
C ALA A 116 -5.48 -15.61 2.22
N TRP A 117 -6.54 -14.80 2.29
CA TRP A 117 -6.44 -13.35 2.44
C TRP A 117 -5.71 -12.95 3.72
N LYS A 118 -5.99 -13.61 4.85
CA LYS A 118 -5.28 -13.38 6.13
C LYS A 118 -3.79 -13.72 6.03
N LEU A 119 -3.40 -14.74 5.27
CA LEU A 119 -1.98 -15.04 5.00
C LEU A 119 -1.31 -13.93 4.18
N VAL A 120 -1.99 -13.38 3.17
CA VAL A 120 -1.50 -12.24 2.36
C VAL A 120 -1.32 -11.00 3.23
N LEU A 121 -2.35 -10.63 4.00
CA LEU A 121 -2.31 -9.43 4.85
C LEU A 121 -1.23 -9.50 5.94
N SER A 122 -0.98 -10.70 6.47
CA SER A 122 0.07 -10.94 7.48
C SER A 122 1.48 -11.13 6.91
N ARG A 123 1.66 -11.01 5.58
CA ARG A 123 2.93 -11.28 4.87
C ARG A 123 3.47 -12.70 5.08
N ARG A 124 2.60 -13.65 5.41
CA ARG A 124 2.97 -15.07 5.52
C ARG A 124 3.17 -15.70 4.15
N VAL A 125 2.46 -15.20 3.14
CA VAL A 125 2.65 -15.49 1.71
C VAL A 125 2.83 -14.17 0.98
N VAL A 126 3.82 -14.07 0.09
CA VAL A 126 4.07 -12.84 -0.69
C VAL A 126 4.34 -13.09 -2.18
N SER A 127 4.65 -14.32 -2.62
CA SER A 127 4.85 -14.57 -4.05
C SER A 127 3.54 -14.45 -4.82
N SER A 128 3.59 -13.79 -5.97
CA SER A 128 2.41 -13.64 -6.83
C SER A 128 1.78 -14.97 -7.21
N GLY A 129 2.58 -15.97 -7.61
CA GLY A 129 2.08 -17.30 -7.97
C GLY A 129 1.30 -17.97 -6.84
N GLU A 130 1.89 -18.06 -5.64
CA GLU A 130 1.24 -18.71 -4.50
C GLU A 130 -0.02 -17.95 -4.05
N ILE A 131 0.03 -16.61 -4.07
CA ILE A 131 -1.14 -15.79 -3.75
C ILE A 131 -2.28 -16.06 -4.74
N CYS A 132 -1.98 -16.02 -6.04
CA CYS A 132 -3.00 -16.25 -7.04
C CYS A 132 -3.53 -17.71 -6.96
N GLN A 133 -2.66 -18.70 -6.71
CA GLN A 133 -3.06 -20.10 -6.51
C GLN A 133 -4.00 -20.27 -5.31
N ARG A 134 -3.71 -19.64 -4.17
CA ARG A 134 -4.55 -19.74 -2.96
C ARG A 134 -5.86 -18.98 -3.05
N LEU A 135 -5.86 -17.81 -3.70
CA LEU A 135 -7.06 -16.97 -3.81
C LEU A 135 -7.97 -17.37 -4.97
N PHE A 136 -7.40 -17.84 -6.08
CA PHE A 136 -8.13 -18.04 -7.34
C PHE A 136 -8.06 -19.48 -7.86
N GLY A 137 -7.30 -20.36 -7.21
CA GLY A 137 -7.12 -21.76 -7.65
C GLY A 137 -6.29 -21.89 -8.94
N THR A 138 -5.61 -20.82 -9.36
CA THR A 138 -4.80 -20.82 -10.59
C THR A 138 -3.62 -19.85 -10.49
N GLU A 139 -2.51 -20.22 -11.10
CA GLU A 139 -1.34 -19.36 -11.30
C GLU A 139 -1.43 -18.52 -12.59
N GLU A 140 -2.53 -18.62 -13.34
CA GLU A 140 -2.73 -17.84 -14.55
C GLU A 140 -2.67 -16.33 -14.29
N ALA A 141 -1.75 -15.67 -14.97
CA ALA A 141 -1.58 -14.23 -14.88
C ALA A 141 -2.85 -13.49 -15.31
N ALA A 142 -3.40 -12.70 -14.40
CA ALA A 142 -4.52 -11.80 -14.63
C ALA A 142 -4.23 -10.45 -13.98
N TYR A 143 -4.90 -9.40 -14.46
CA TYR A 143 -4.98 -8.15 -13.72
C TYR A 143 -6.01 -8.32 -12.59
N VAL A 144 -5.61 -8.02 -11.36
CA VAL A 144 -6.46 -8.09 -10.17
C VAL A 144 -6.73 -6.69 -9.66
N GLN A 145 -7.99 -6.28 -9.64
CA GLN A 145 -8.47 -5.06 -8.99
C GLN A 145 -8.97 -5.39 -7.58
N LEU A 146 -8.60 -4.58 -6.59
CA LEU A 146 -9.09 -4.72 -5.21
C LEU A 146 -10.10 -3.62 -4.89
N LEU A 147 -11.26 -4.02 -4.37
CA LEU A 147 -12.23 -3.14 -3.73
C LEU A 147 -12.34 -3.51 -2.25
N LEU A 148 -12.47 -2.51 -1.37
CA LEU A 148 -12.72 -2.70 0.06
C LEU A 148 -13.99 -1.96 0.47
N PHE A 149 -14.98 -2.68 0.97
CA PHE A 149 -16.23 -2.14 1.50
C PHE A 149 -16.12 -2.01 3.01
N GLN A 150 -16.46 -0.85 3.55
CA GLN A 150 -16.41 -0.54 4.98
C GLN A 150 -17.65 0.26 5.40
N LYS A 151 -17.96 0.28 6.70
CA LYS A 151 -18.96 1.19 7.26
C LYS A 151 -18.36 2.60 7.38
N LYS A 152 -19.12 3.65 7.04
CA LYS A 152 -18.61 5.05 7.10
C LYS A 152 -18.14 5.47 8.50
N ASP A 153 -18.72 4.89 9.55
CA ASP A 153 -18.40 5.17 10.97
C ASP A 153 -17.46 4.15 11.62
N HIS A 154 -16.88 3.22 10.84
CA HIS A 154 -16.07 2.09 11.31
C HIS A 154 -16.80 1.11 12.24
N GLY A 155 -18.13 1.14 12.25
CA GLY A 155 -18.95 0.13 12.91
C GLY A 155 -18.97 -1.21 12.17
N PRO A 156 -19.66 -2.22 12.73
CA PRO A 156 -19.86 -3.50 12.06
C PRO A 156 -20.64 -3.32 10.75
N LEU A 157 -20.33 -4.17 9.76
CA LEU A 157 -21.01 -4.14 8.48
C LEU A 157 -22.47 -4.61 8.59
N PRO A 158 -23.41 -3.99 7.84
CA PRO A 158 -24.78 -4.48 7.74
C PRO A 158 -24.81 -5.90 7.15
N GLN A 159 -25.67 -6.77 7.69
CA GLN A 159 -25.77 -8.16 7.22
C GLN A 159 -26.16 -8.24 5.74
N GLU A 160 -27.03 -7.33 5.29
CA GLU A 160 -27.51 -7.25 3.92
C GLU A 160 -26.41 -6.88 2.93
N LEU A 161 -25.34 -6.19 3.38
CA LEU A 161 -24.25 -5.76 2.51
C LEU A 161 -23.50 -6.97 1.93
N ALA A 162 -23.23 -8.00 2.73
CA ALA A 162 -22.50 -9.16 2.27
C ALA A 162 -23.22 -9.90 1.14
N GLU A 163 -24.55 -10.01 1.23
CA GLU A 163 -25.38 -10.63 0.20
C GLU A 163 -25.48 -9.75 -1.06
N GLN A 164 -25.60 -8.42 -0.90
CA GLN A 164 -25.57 -7.50 -2.04
C GLN A 164 -24.24 -7.51 -2.77
N VAL A 165 -23.12 -7.50 -2.06
CA VAL A 165 -21.77 -7.54 -2.67
C VAL A 165 -21.57 -8.85 -3.44
N LYS A 166 -22.02 -10.00 -2.92
CA LYS A 166 -22.00 -11.27 -3.67
C LYS A 166 -22.84 -11.21 -4.94
N LEU A 167 -23.99 -10.54 -4.92
CA LEU A 167 -24.84 -10.39 -6.10
C LEU A 167 -24.19 -9.48 -7.15
N TRP A 168 -23.63 -8.36 -6.73
CA TRP A 168 -22.93 -7.41 -7.61
C TRP A 168 -21.68 -7.99 -8.27
N PHE A 169 -20.98 -8.87 -7.57
CA PHE A 169 -19.69 -9.40 -7.97
C PHE A 169 -19.69 -10.93 -8.01
N SER A 170 -20.71 -11.51 -8.67
CA SER A 170 -20.95 -12.97 -8.68
C SER A 170 -19.82 -13.80 -9.29
N GLU A 171 -19.05 -13.21 -10.22
CA GLU A 171 -17.92 -13.84 -10.90
C GLU A 171 -16.57 -13.53 -10.24
N ASP A 172 -16.55 -12.68 -9.21
CA ASP A 172 -15.33 -12.22 -8.55
C ASP A 172 -15.14 -12.92 -7.19
N THR A 173 -13.93 -12.83 -6.64
CA THR A 173 -13.65 -13.39 -5.32
C THR A 173 -14.07 -12.41 -4.23
N VAL A 174 -15.20 -12.69 -3.58
CA VAL A 174 -15.75 -11.91 -2.45
C VAL A 174 -15.31 -12.53 -1.13
N ILE A 175 -14.67 -11.73 -0.29
CA ILE A 175 -14.03 -12.15 0.96
C ILE A 175 -14.58 -11.29 2.11
N PRO A 176 -15.67 -11.71 2.78
CA PRO A 176 -16.20 -11.01 3.94
C PRO A 176 -15.32 -11.26 5.17
N ASP A 177 -15.04 -10.20 5.93
CA ASP A 177 -14.41 -10.23 7.27
C ASP A 177 -15.26 -9.39 8.25
N GLU A 178 -14.86 -9.31 9.52
CA GLU A 178 -15.67 -8.66 10.57
C GLU A 178 -15.92 -7.15 10.33
N GLU A 179 -14.90 -6.42 9.84
CA GLU A 179 -14.93 -4.96 9.70
C GLU A 179 -15.02 -4.49 8.23
N GLU A 180 -14.71 -5.36 7.27
CA GLU A 180 -14.65 -5.02 5.85
C GLU A 180 -14.97 -6.22 4.95
N ILE A 181 -15.41 -5.95 3.72
CA ILE A 181 -15.50 -6.97 2.66
C ILE A 181 -14.48 -6.62 1.58
N ALA A 182 -13.57 -7.53 1.28
CA ALA A 182 -12.66 -7.40 0.15
C ALA A 182 -13.27 -8.08 -1.09
N VAL A 183 -13.20 -7.40 -2.24
CA VAL A 183 -13.58 -7.99 -3.53
C VAL A 183 -12.37 -7.91 -4.46
N LEU A 184 -11.96 -9.07 -4.96
CA LEU A 184 -10.85 -9.21 -5.92
C LEU A 184 -11.42 -9.52 -7.29
N ARG A 185 -11.36 -8.53 -8.18
CA ARG A 185 -11.90 -8.63 -9.54
C ARG A 185 -10.81 -8.99 -10.53
N ARG A 186 -11.04 -10.03 -11.34
CA ARG A 186 -10.04 -10.54 -12.29
C ARG A 186 -10.35 -10.09 -13.71
N HIS A 187 -9.34 -9.54 -14.37
CA HIS A 187 -9.43 -9.07 -15.75
C HIS A 187 -8.30 -9.68 -16.60
N ARG A 188 -8.64 -10.15 -17.80
CA ARG A 188 -7.64 -10.68 -18.75
C ARG A 188 -6.75 -9.57 -19.31
N GLU A 189 -7.34 -8.41 -19.55
CA GLU A 189 -6.69 -7.24 -20.14
C GLU A 189 -6.47 -6.14 -19.11
N GLN A 190 -5.53 -5.23 -19.41
CA GLN A 190 -5.33 -4.06 -18.58
C GLN A 190 -6.47 -3.10 -18.84
N LEU A 191 -7.27 -2.84 -17.81
CA LEU A 191 -8.29 -1.81 -17.86
C LEU A 191 -7.80 -0.58 -17.09
N PHE A 192 -8.23 0.59 -17.56
CA PHE A 192 -8.02 1.88 -16.88
C PHE A 192 -9.35 2.47 -16.37
N THR A 193 -10.47 1.89 -16.82
CA THR A 193 -11.82 2.18 -16.35
C THR A 193 -12.48 0.84 -16.08
N PHE A 194 -13.01 0.67 -14.86
CA PHE A 194 -13.64 -0.56 -14.43
C PHE A 194 -15.12 -0.29 -14.18
N PRO A 195 -16.04 -0.89 -14.95
CA PRO A 195 -17.46 -0.67 -14.73
C PRO A 195 -17.83 -1.18 -13.34
N LEU A 196 -18.66 -0.41 -12.65
CA LEU A 196 -19.27 -0.75 -11.36
C LEU A 196 -20.74 -1.10 -11.60
N PRO A 197 -21.34 -1.94 -10.73
CA PRO A 197 -22.77 -2.25 -10.80
C PRO A 197 -23.64 -0.99 -10.75
N GLU A 198 -24.72 -0.97 -11.54
CA GLU A 198 -25.72 0.09 -11.50
C GLU A 198 -26.44 0.11 -10.14
N GLY A 199 -26.72 1.29 -9.60
CA GLY A 199 -27.39 1.43 -8.29
C GLY A 199 -26.50 1.15 -7.07
N MET A 200 -25.21 0.84 -7.27
CA MET A 200 -24.30 0.49 -6.18
C MET A 200 -24.06 1.67 -5.24
N GLU A 201 -23.87 2.88 -5.77
CA GLU A 201 -23.61 4.07 -4.95
C GLU A 201 -24.80 4.39 -4.04
N GLU A 202 -26.01 4.42 -4.59
CA GLU A 202 -27.24 4.71 -3.85
C GLU A 202 -27.54 3.65 -2.78
N SER A 203 -27.24 2.38 -3.08
CA SER A 203 -27.39 1.28 -2.12
C SER A 203 -26.40 1.42 -0.97
N LEU A 204 -25.14 1.73 -1.26
CA LEU A 204 -24.11 1.96 -0.24
C LEU A 204 -24.42 3.19 0.62
N GLU A 205 -24.95 4.26 0.02
CA GLU A 205 -25.41 5.44 0.75
C GLU A 205 -26.52 5.10 1.75
N THR A 206 -27.52 4.35 1.30
CA THR A 206 -28.64 3.89 2.14
C THR A 206 -28.16 3.04 3.32
N LEU A 207 -27.17 2.17 3.07
CA LEU A 207 -26.55 1.32 4.10
C LEU A 207 -25.53 2.08 4.97
N GLY A 208 -25.21 3.33 4.64
CA GLY A 208 -24.17 4.13 5.30
C GLY A 208 -22.78 3.48 5.19
N CYS A 209 -22.50 2.87 4.05
CA CYS A 209 -21.24 2.20 3.71
C CYS A 209 -20.43 3.05 2.73
N VAL A 210 -19.15 2.72 2.59
CA VAL A 210 -18.22 3.34 1.65
C VAL A 210 -17.42 2.23 0.99
N VAL A 211 -17.02 2.43 -0.26
CA VAL A 211 -16.12 1.54 -0.96
C VAL A 211 -14.88 2.27 -1.42
N GLY A 212 -13.72 1.69 -1.11
CA GLY A 212 -12.45 2.11 -1.65
C GLY A 212 -12.06 1.24 -2.85
N ILE A 213 -11.78 1.86 -3.98
CA ILE A 213 -11.57 1.21 -5.28
C ILE A 213 -10.12 1.42 -5.71
N GLY A 214 -9.36 0.34 -5.78
CA GLY A 214 -7.98 0.34 -6.26
C GLY A 214 -7.87 0.28 -7.78
N ASN A 215 -6.66 0.52 -8.28
CA ASN A 215 -6.25 0.16 -9.64
C ASN A 215 -6.07 -1.36 -9.74
N ALA A 216 -5.90 -1.89 -10.96
CA ALA A 216 -5.55 -3.29 -11.13
C ALA A 216 -4.02 -3.50 -11.22
N THR A 217 -3.55 -4.65 -10.73
CA THR A 217 -2.14 -5.08 -10.81
C THR A 217 -2.02 -6.49 -11.38
N ARG A 218 -0.92 -6.80 -12.06
CA ARG A 218 -0.52 -8.21 -12.37
C ARG A 218 0.32 -8.84 -11.26
N ASP A 219 0.82 -8.04 -10.34
CA ASP A 219 1.65 -8.50 -9.23
C ASP A 219 0.76 -8.74 -8.01
N CYS A 220 0.19 -9.96 -7.90
CA CYS A 220 -0.57 -10.45 -6.73
C CYS A 220 0.19 -10.22 -5.40
N GLY A 221 1.54 -10.19 -5.41
CA GLY A 221 2.39 -9.84 -4.26
C GLY A 221 2.16 -8.43 -3.70
N MET A 222 1.58 -7.53 -4.50
CA MET A 222 1.25 -6.17 -4.10
C MET A 222 -0.15 -6.02 -3.51
N LEU A 223 -0.99 -7.07 -3.48
CA LEU A 223 -2.36 -6.99 -2.97
C LEU A 223 -2.44 -6.47 -1.53
N ARG A 224 -1.48 -6.88 -0.67
CA ARG A 224 -1.37 -6.32 0.68
C ARG A 224 -1.10 -4.82 0.65
N THR A 225 -0.15 -4.37 -0.17
CA THR A 225 0.19 -2.95 -0.29
C THR A 225 -1.01 -2.15 -0.79
N MET A 226 -1.72 -2.67 -1.80
CA MET A 226 -2.94 -2.06 -2.31
C MET A 226 -4.03 -1.97 -1.24
N CYS A 227 -4.27 -3.04 -0.49
CA CYS A 227 -5.20 -3.04 0.65
C CYS A 227 -4.83 -1.94 1.67
N GLN A 228 -3.55 -1.82 2.02
CA GLN A 228 -3.09 -0.76 2.92
C GLN A 228 -3.29 0.64 2.34
N MET A 229 -3.06 0.84 1.04
CA MET A 229 -3.30 2.12 0.37
C MET A 229 -4.79 2.48 0.34
N ILE A 230 -5.68 1.52 0.06
CA ILE A 230 -7.13 1.75 0.07
C ILE A 230 -7.63 2.06 1.49
N ARG A 231 -7.18 1.32 2.52
CA ARG A 231 -7.49 1.64 3.92
C ARG A 231 -6.94 3.01 4.33
N HIS A 232 -5.79 3.42 3.79
CA HIS A 232 -5.23 4.74 4.06
C HIS A 232 -6.04 5.85 3.38
N MET A 233 -6.46 5.64 2.13
CA MET A 233 -7.39 6.52 1.42
C MET A 233 -8.69 6.72 2.21
N LEU A 234 -9.34 5.66 2.68
CA LEU A 234 -10.59 5.77 3.44
C LEU A 234 -10.42 6.53 4.76
N ARG A 235 -9.28 6.37 5.44
CA ARG A 235 -8.93 7.20 6.61
C ARG A 235 -8.73 8.67 6.24
N LEU A 236 -8.05 8.95 5.12
CA LEU A 236 -7.84 10.32 4.64
C LEU A 236 -9.16 10.98 4.23
N ARG A 237 -10.05 10.27 3.52
CA ARG A 237 -11.41 10.71 3.19
C ARG A 237 -12.12 11.27 4.43
N GLN A 238 -12.12 10.49 5.52
CA GLN A 238 -12.73 10.91 6.79
C GLN A 238 -12.04 12.15 7.37
N ARG A 239 -10.70 12.17 7.43
CA ARG A 239 -9.95 13.31 8.00
C ARG A 239 -10.03 14.59 7.16
N LEU A 240 -10.30 14.46 5.86
CA LEU A 240 -10.52 15.56 4.93
C LEU A 240 -11.98 16.03 4.88
N ASP A 241 -12.84 15.46 5.74
CA ASP A 241 -14.27 15.74 5.83
C ASP A 241 -14.95 15.57 4.44
N ARG A 242 -14.61 14.47 3.76
CA ARG A 242 -15.15 14.13 2.44
C ARG A 242 -16.28 13.11 2.56
N GLU A 243 -17.30 13.27 1.71
CA GLU A 243 -18.55 12.50 1.82
C GLU A 243 -18.76 11.47 0.70
N GLU A 244 -17.83 11.34 -0.26
CA GLU A 244 -18.02 10.45 -1.41
C GLU A 244 -18.22 9.00 -0.95
N THR A 245 -19.17 8.30 -1.57
CA THR A 245 -19.45 6.90 -1.25
C THR A 245 -18.54 5.97 -2.05
N LEU A 246 -18.23 6.35 -3.29
CA LEU A 246 -17.26 5.69 -4.15
C LEU A 246 -15.92 6.43 -4.10
N CYS A 247 -14.91 5.85 -3.46
CA CYS A 247 -13.59 6.45 -3.33
C CYS A 247 -12.60 5.77 -4.28
N PHE A 248 -12.11 6.49 -5.28
CA PHE A 248 -11.13 5.95 -6.23
C PHE A 248 -9.71 6.33 -5.83
N ILE A 249 -8.78 5.37 -5.95
CA ILE A 249 -7.40 5.57 -5.50
C ILE A 249 -6.69 6.70 -6.24
N ASP A 250 -7.00 6.94 -7.51
CA ASP A 250 -6.41 8.00 -8.34
C ASP A 250 -6.77 9.40 -7.85
N GLN A 251 -7.97 9.59 -7.30
CA GLN A 251 -8.43 10.84 -6.68
C GLN A 251 -7.67 11.16 -5.39
N TYR A 252 -7.20 10.13 -4.68
CA TYR A 252 -6.54 10.25 -3.37
C TYR A 252 -5.02 10.02 -3.42
N GLN A 253 -4.46 9.56 -4.54
CA GLN A 253 -3.06 9.16 -4.63
C GLN A 253 -2.09 10.27 -4.21
N MET A 254 -2.36 11.52 -4.62
CA MET A 254 -1.53 12.66 -4.22
C MET A 254 -1.63 12.96 -2.72
N MET A 255 -2.83 12.80 -2.12
CA MET A 255 -3.03 12.97 -0.67
C MET A 255 -2.31 11.89 0.14
N ILE A 256 -2.30 10.64 -0.36
CA ILE A 256 -1.54 9.54 0.25
C ILE A 256 -0.04 9.84 0.24
N VAL A 257 0.48 10.27 -0.92
CA VAL A 257 1.90 10.66 -1.04
C VAL A 257 2.23 11.81 -0.09
N LEU A 258 1.37 12.82 -0.03
CA LEU A 258 1.53 13.95 0.89
C LEU A 258 1.52 13.50 2.35
N ASP A 259 0.60 12.63 2.76
CA ASP A 259 0.55 12.10 4.13
C ASP A 259 1.85 11.38 4.51
N TYR A 260 2.39 10.53 3.63
CA TYR A 260 3.70 9.90 3.86
C TYR A 260 4.84 10.93 3.96
N CYS A 261 4.87 11.93 3.08
CA CYS A 261 5.86 13.00 3.14
C CYS A 261 5.77 13.80 4.44
N VAL A 262 4.55 14.09 4.91
CA VAL A 262 4.31 14.82 6.15
C VAL A 262 4.72 13.99 7.36
N GLN A 263 4.38 12.69 7.41
CA GLN A 263 4.82 11.80 8.50
C GLN A 263 6.35 11.78 8.62
N GLU A 264 7.05 11.62 7.50
CA GLU A 264 8.52 11.64 7.47
C GLU A 264 9.08 13.02 7.87
N TYR A 265 8.48 14.11 7.38
CA TYR A 265 8.86 15.46 7.76
C TYR A 265 8.77 15.69 9.27
N VAL A 266 7.65 15.28 9.88
CA VAL A 266 7.43 15.38 11.33
C VAL A 266 8.43 14.51 12.08
N GLN A 267 8.68 13.29 11.61
CA GLN A 267 9.65 12.39 12.23
C GLN A 267 11.07 12.97 12.23
N ARG A 268 11.50 13.60 11.12
CA ARG A 268 12.85 14.16 10.99
C ARG A 268 13.05 15.48 11.73
N ASN A 269 12.04 16.34 11.76
CA ASN A 269 12.17 17.71 12.26
C ASN A 269 11.56 17.92 13.65
N GLY A 270 10.70 17.02 14.13
CA GLY A 270 10.10 17.09 15.45
C GLY A 270 8.97 18.12 15.60
N HIS A 271 8.42 18.64 14.48
CA HIS A 271 7.30 19.57 14.49
C HIS A 271 6.37 19.39 13.27
N THR A 272 5.14 19.88 13.37
CA THR A 272 4.07 19.75 12.36
C THR A 272 3.93 20.97 11.45
N ASP A 273 4.90 21.87 11.47
CA ASP A 273 4.87 23.09 10.64
C ASP A 273 5.17 22.81 9.15
N ILE A 274 4.22 22.18 8.48
CA ILE A 274 4.36 21.76 7.09
C ILE A 274 4.15 22.90 6.10
N CYS A 275 3.90 24.14 6.56
CA CYS A 275 3.76 25.30 5.68
C CYS A 275 5.04 25.56 4.86
N TYR A 276 6.21 25.13 5.35
CA TYR A 276 7.48 25.18 4.61
C TYR A 276 7.54 24.23 3.41
N LEU A 277 6.61 23.26 3.32
CA LEU A 277 6.45 22.40 2.14
C LEU A 277 5.58 23.05 1.05
N ALA A 278 4.95 24.19 1.35
CA ALA A 278 4.13 24.96 0.43
C ALA A 278 4.87 26.17 -0.13
N HIS A 279 4.46 26.60 -1.32
CA HIS A 279 4.92 27.85 -1.91
C HIS A 279 4.40 29.04 -1.05
N PRO A 280 5.25 30.01 -0.68
CA PRO A 280 4.91 31.07 0.27
C PRO A 280 3.73 31.95 -0.18
N ALA A 281 3.53 32.07 -1.50
CA ALA A 281 2.36 32.72 -2.09
C ALA A 281 1.03 32.20 -1.52
N LEU A 282 0.90 30.88 -1.33
CA LEU A 282 -0.36 30.30 -0.87
C LEU A 282 -0.64 30.62 0.59
N VAL A 283 0.40 30.67 1.42
CA VAL A 283 0.28 31.12 2.82
C VAL A 283 -0.14 32.59 2.85
N HIS A 284 0.47 33.43 2.01
CA HIS A 284 0.09 34.84 1.91
C HIS A 284 -1.36 35.04 1.47
N ILE A 285 -1.80 34.30 0.44
CA ILE A 285 -3.19 34.35 -0.04
C ILE A 285 -4.16 33.82 1.03
N ALA A 286 -3.82 32.75 1.74
CA ALA A 286 -4.66 32.20 2.81
C ALA A 286 -4.87 33.21 3.95
N ARG A 287 -3.80 33.91 4.37
CA ARG A 287 -3.90 35.00 5.37
C ARG A 287 -4.77 36.14 4.89
N TYR A 288 -4.61 36.56 3.63
CA TYR A 288 -5.43 37.61 3.04
C TYR A 288 -6.91 37.21 3.02
N ASP A 289 -7.22 35.97 2.62
CA ASP A 289 -8.58 35.42 2.61
C ASP A 289 -9.22 35.46 4.00
N ALA A 290 -8.49 35.04 5.04
CA ALA A 290 -8.98 35.07 6.41
C ALA A 290 -9.23 36.50 6.93
N GLN A 291 -8.33 37.44 6.64
CA GLN A 291 -8.46 38.84 7.07
C GLN A 291 -9.59 39.59 6.37
N ARG A 292 -9.88 39.26 5.10
CA ARG A 292 -10.81 40.01 4.26
C ARG A 292 -12.12 39.29 3.96
N GLY A 293 -12.28 38.06 4.45
CA GLY A 293 -13.43 37.21 4.12
C GLY A 293 -13.52 36.91 2.62
N THR A 294 -12.38 36.75 1.95
CA THR A 294 -12.31 36.39 0.52
C THR A 294 -12.04 34.90 0.33
N ASN A 295 -12.07 34.43 -0.92
CA ASN A 295 -11.84 33.02 -1.28
C ASN A 295 -10.87 32.88 -2.46
N LEU A 296 -9.86 33.74 -2.53
CA LEU A 296 -8.87 33.79 -3.60
C LEU A 296 -8.10 32.47 -3.73
N ARG A 297 -7.74 31.83 -2.61
CA ARG A 297 -7.08 30.51 -2.63
C ARG A 297 -7.93 29.45 -3.30
N GLN A 298 -9.23 29.41 -2.98
CA GLN A 298 -10.17 28.47 -3.59
C GLN A 298 -10.32 28.72 -5.09
N VAL A 299 -10.37 29.98 -5.51
CA VAL A 299 -10.44 30.36 -6.93
C VAL A 299 -9.16 29.96 -7.67
N LEU A 300 -7.99 30.22 -7.09
CA LEU A 300 -6.72 29.80 -7.66
C LEU A 300 -6.65 28.28 -7.80
N TYR A 301 -7.03 27.53 -6.76
CA TYR A 301 -7.04 26.07 -6.80
C TYR A 301 -7.89 25.54 -7.96
N GLN A 302 -9.16 25.97 -8.08
CA GLN A 302 -10.03 25.50 -9.15
C GLN A 302 -9.54 25.93 -10.54
N TYR A 303 -9.01 27.14 -10.65
CA TYR A 303 -8.40 27.61 -11.90
C TYR A 303 -7.24 26.71 -12.36
N LEU A 304 -6.37 26.32 -11.43
CA LEU A 304 -5.26 25.41 -11.72
C LEU A 304 -5.73 23.99 -12.04
N VAL A 305 -6.72 23.46 -11.30
CA VAL A 305 -7.32 22.14 -11.54
C VAL A 305 -7.91 22.04 -12.94
N PHE A 306 -8.58 23.09 -13.42
CA PHE A 306 -9.13 23.13 -14.78
C PHE A 306 -8.15 23.61 -15.85
N GLY A 307 -6.84 23.55 -15.60
CA GLY A 307 -5.81 23.88 -16.58
C GLY A 307 -5.86 25.33 -17.07
N GLY A 308 -6.28 26.25 -16.20
CA GLY A 308 -6.41 27.68 -16.52
C GLY A 308 -7.71 28.06 -17.22
N ASN A 309 -8.71 27.17 -17.25
CA ASN A 309 -9.99 27.47 -17.89
C ASN A 309 -10.92 28.28 -16.96
N VAL A 310 -11.02 29.59 -17.23
CA VAL A 310 -11.87 30.53 -16.49
C VAL A 310 -13.35 30.16 -16.53
N GLN A 311 -13.85 29.67 -17.67
CA GLN A 311 -15.28 29.33 -17.80
C GLN A 311 -15.65 28.12 -16.95
N ARG A 312 -14.80 27.07 -16.97
CA ARG A 312 -14.98 25.89 -16.11
C ARG A 312 -14.85 26.26 -14.63
N THR A 313 -13.87 27.08 -14.28
CA THR A 313 -13.68 27.60 -12.92
C THR A 313 -14.90 28.37 -12.42
N ALA A 314 -15.47 29.21 -13.29
CA ALA A 314 -16.66 29.99 -12.99
C ALA A 314 -17.89 29.09 -12.78
N ALA A 315 -18.07 28.08 -13.64
CA ALA A 315 -19.15 27.11 -13.50
C ALA A 315 -19.03 26.31 -12.18
N GLU A 316 -17.85 25.77 -11.88
CA GLU A 316 -17.58 24.99 -10.67
C GLU A 316 -17.83 25.79 -9.38
N LEU A 317 -17.45 27.07 -9.38
CA LEU A 317 -17.61 27.94 -8.21
C LEU A 317 -18.95 28.68 -8.17
N TYR A 318 -19.85 28.41 -9.11
CA TYR A 318 -21.12 29.13 -9.28
C TYR A 318 -20.93 30.66 -9.32
N MET A 319 -19.86 31.11 -9.98
CA MET A 319 -19.50 32.52 -10.14
C MET A 319 -19.66 32.97 -11.60
N HIS A 320 -19.89 34.26 -11.80
CA HIS A 320 -19.74 34.83 -13.13
C HIS A 320 -18.26 34.88 -13.55
N ARG A 321 -17.96 34.65 -14.83
CA ARG A 321 -16.58 34.64 -15.37
C ARG A 321 -15.78 35.90 -15.02
N ASN A 322 -16.42 37.07 -15.01
CA ASN A 322 -15.77 38.34 -14.71
C ASN A 322 -15.33 38.39 -13.23
N THR A 323 -16.09 37.77 -12.33
CA THR A 323 -15.73 37.67 -10.91
C THR A 323 -14.49 36.81 -10.73
N VAL A 324 -14.40 35.68 -11.45
CA VAL A 324 -13.19 34.84 -11.46
C VAL A 324 -12.00 35.63 -12.00
N MET A 325 -12.14 36.30 -13.15
CA MET A 325 -11.06 37.13 -13.72
C MET A 325 -10.59 38.23 -12.77
N ASN A 326 -11.51 38.91 -12.08
CA ASN A 326 -11.16 39.95 -11.10
C ASN A 326 -10.39 39.37 -9.90
N LYS A 327 -10.78 38.19 -9.42
CA LYS A 327 -10.07 37.48 -8.35
C LYS A 327 -8.68 37.01 -8.79
N LEU A 328 -8.54 36.48 -10.00
CA LEU A 328 -7.24 36.10 -10.58
C LEU A 328 -6.34 37.33 -10.74
N LYS A 329 -6.87 38.45 -11.24
CA LYS A 329 -6.14 39.72 -11.32
C LYS A 329 -5.68 40.16 -9.93
N LYS A 330 -6.55 40.07 -8.92
CA LYS A 330 -6.19 40.40 -7.54
C LYS A 330 -5.07 39.51 -6.99
N ILE A 331 -5.09 38.21 -7.29
CA ILE A 331 -4.02 37.29 -6.94
C ILE A 331 -2.70 37.72 -7.58
N SER A 332 -2.69 38.00 -8.88
CA SER A 332 -1.48 38.45 -9.59
C SER A 332 -0.94 39.79 -9.09
N GLU A 333 -1.80 40.69 -8.61
CA GLU A 333 -1.38 41.95 -7.98
C GLU A 333 -0.74 41.74 -6.59
N MET A 334 -1.23 40.76 -5.81
CA MET A 334 -0.71 40.47 -4.47
C MET A 334 0.57 39.63 -4.52
N VAL A 335 0.60 38.66 -5.43
CA VAL A 335 1.74 37.76 -5.63
C VAL A 335 2.01 37.69 -7.14
N PRO A 336 3.14 38.24 -7.62
CA PRO A 336 3.49 38.17 -9.03
C PRO A 336 3.85 36.73 -9.39
N LEU A 337 2.87 35.99 -9.91
CA LEU A 337 2.97 34.60 -10.33
C LEU A 337 2.80 34.51 -11.84
N ASP A 338 3.72 33.81 -12.51
CA ASP A 338 3.55 33.43 -13.92
C ASP A 338 2.75 32.14 -14.03
N LEU A 339 1.42 32.27 -14.11
CA LEU A 339 0.51 31.11 -14.23
C LEU A 339 0.58 30.41 -15.60
N SER A 340 1.46 30.86 -16.51
CA SER A 340 1.79 30.12 -17.73
C SER A 340 2.92 29.10 -17.54
N ASP A 341 3.71 29.21 -16.46
CA ASP A 341 4.70 28.20 -16.08
C ASP A 341 4.00 26.98 -15.48
N GLY A 342 3.95 25.88 -16.25
CA GLY A 342 3.36 24.61 -15.82
C GLY A 342 3.98 24.04 -14.55
N LEU A 343 5.29 24.23 -14.32
CA LEU A 343 5.95 23.78 -13.09
C LEU A 343 5.56 24.64 -11.90
N LEU A 344 5.39 25.96 -12.09
CA LEU A 344 4.82 26.81 -11.05
C LEU A 344 3.39 26.39 -10.72
N CYS A 345 2.55 26.19 -11.73
CA CYS A 345 1.18 25.70 -11.54
C CYS A 345 1.12 24.39 -10.77
N GLN A 346 2.01 23.43 -11.07
CA GLN A 346 2.14 22.18 -10.31
C GLN A 346 2.53 22.44 -8.84
N ARG A 347 3.54 23.30 -8.59
CA ARG A 347 3.94 23.67 -7.22
C ARG A 347 2.80 24.34 -6.45
N LEU A 348 2.03 25.22 -7.10
CA LEU A 348 0.90 25.90 -6.48
C LEU A 348 -0.25 24.94 -6.17
N LEU A 349 -0.55 23.97 -7.06
CA LEU A 349 -1.52 22.91 -6.81
C LEU A 349 -1.13 22.05 -5.60
N LEU A 350 0.11 21.57 -5.57
CA LEU A 350 0.64 20.83 -4.42
C LEU A 350 0.56 21.68 -3.14
N SER A 351 0.87 22.98 -3.24
CA SER A 351 0.79 23.90 -2.10
C SER A 351 -0.64 24.03 -1.57
N CYS A 352 -1.65 24.14 -2.44
CA CYS A 352 -3.05 24.12 -2.02
C CYS A 352 -3.40 22.83 -1.26
N GLN A 353 -2.90 21.69 -1.72
CA GLN A 353 -3.09 20.39 -1.09
C GLN A 353 -2.39 20.29 0.28
N VAL A 354 -1.15 20.80 0.39
CA VAL A 354 -0.42 20.92 1.66
C VAL A 354 -1.20 21.74 2.68
N LEU A 355 -1.75 22.89 2.26
CA LEU A 355 -2.53 23.74 3.15
C LEU A 355 -3.85 23.09 3.55
N GLU A 356 -4.57 22.46 2.62
CA GLU A 356 -5.78 21.69 2.95
C GLU A 356 -5.48 20.57 3.94
N TYR A 357 -4.38 19.83 3.74
CA TYR A 357 -3.94 18.79 4.67
C TYR A 357 -3.62 19.39 6.06
N ALA A 358 -2.88 20.50 6.12
CA ALA A 358 -2.58 21.18 7.37
C ALA A 358 -3.87 21.57 8.13
N GLU A 359 -4.83 22.18 7.42
CA GLU A 359 -6.09 22.67 7.97
C GLU A 359 -7.02 21.52 8.40
N LYS A 360 -7.21 20.51 7.56
CA LYS A 360 -8.22 19.47 7.80
C LYS A 360 -7.69 18.25 8.52
N VAL A 361 -6.47 17.83 8.20
CA VAL A 361 -5.89 16.57 8.70
C VAL A 361 -5.11 16.80 10.00
N LEU A 362 -4.30 17.87 10.05
CA LEU A 362 -3.54 18.26 11.23
C LEU A 362 -4.27 19.28 12.13
N LYS A 363 -5.39 19.85 11.66
CA LYS A 363 -6.17 20.89 12.37
C LYS A 363 -5.34 22.12 12.75
N LEU A 364 -4.39 22.50 11.89
CA LEU A 364 -3.53 23.68 12.03
C LEU A 364 -4.19 24.94 11.47
N ARG A 365 -3.87 26.09 12.07
CA ARG A 365 -4.26 27.41 11.56
C ARG A 365 -3.15 27.99 10.70
N VAL A 366 -3.30 27.91 9.38
CA VAL A 366 -2.32 28.39 8.39
C VAL A 366 -2.40 29.91 8.20
N ASP A 367 -3.57 30.48 8.51
CA ASP A 367 -3.97 31.86 8.32
C ASP A 367 -3.55 32.81 9.45
N GLN A 368 -2.99 32.29 10.55
CA GLN A 368 -2.50 33.11 11.65
C GLN A 368 -1.00 33.43 11.50
N GLU A 369 -0.63 34.67 11.80
CA GLU A 369 0.76 35.00 12.07
C GLU A 369 1.15 34.35 13.40
N ARG A 370 2.30 33.68 13.43
CA ARG A 370 2.88 33.21 14.68
C ARG A 370 3.59 34.40 15.31
N GLU A 371 3.14 34.77 16.50
CA GLU A 371 3.73 35.83 17.32
C GLU A 371 5.22 35.58 17.62
#